data_AF-A0AAV1US12-F1
#
_entry.id   AF-A0AAV1US12-F1
#
_cell.length_a   1.000
_cell.length_b   1.000
_cell.length_c   1.000
_cell.angle_alpha   90.00
_cell.angle_beta   90.00
_cell.angle_gamma   90.00
#
_symmetry.space_group_name_H-M   'P 1'
#
loop_
_entity.id
_entity.type
_entity.pdbx_description
1 polymer ?
#
loop_
_entity_poly.entity_id
_entity_poly.type
_entity_poly.pdbx_seq_one_letter_code
_entity_poly.pdbx_strand_id
1 'polypeptide(L)'
;MTEEVDYESDTAMAVEEEDEEPKPSVQRPETKRIVKGRGSGAAAMDVRRYPAQSGVFETFQAPPPVALATRDHANALRSVEGWLVFVTGVHEEAQEDDVLDVFAEHAQVTAVHLNLDRRSGFVKGYALVAFEHFVDAKAAIERLDGHDMLGSVLHVDWAFERQEEEQEGRRRRRPRGRMK
;
A
#
# COMPACT_ATOMS: atom_id res chain seq x y z
N MET A 1 -5.64 -60.03 44.99
CA MET A 1 -5.43 -59.04 43.93
C MET A 1 -6.79 -58.40 43.67
N THR A 2 -6.93 -57.14 44.13
CA THR A 2 -7.89 -56.08 43.72
C THR A 2 -9.38 -56.44 43.73
N GLU A 3 -10.12 -56.25 44.84
CA GLU A 3 -10.82 -55.02 45.31
C GLU A 3 -11.92 -54.53 44.35
N GLU A 4 -13.15 -54.98 44.64
CA GLU A 4 -14.42 -54.38 44.20
C GLU A 4 -14.65 -53.10 45.01
N VAL A 5 -14.90 -51.98 44.34
CA VAL A 5 -15.25 -50.71 44.98
C VAL A 5 -16.60 -50.27 44.42
N ASP A 6 -17.63 -50.46 45.25
CA ASP A 6 -18.92 -49.79 45.13
C ASP A 6 -18.71 -48.27 45.14
N TYR A 7 -19.26 -47.58 44.15
CA TYR A 7 -19.38 -46.12 44.18
C TYR A 7 -20.87 -45.76 44.09
N GLU A 8 -21.51 -45.74 45.26
CA GLU A 8 -22.71 -44.94 45.46
C GLU A 8 -22.33 -43.47 45.65
N SER A 9 -23.24 -42.61 45.20
CA SER A 9 -23.62 -41.32 45.80
C SER A 9 -23.16 -40.04 45.11
N ASP A 10 -24.19 -39.32 44.64
CA ASP A 10 -24.40 -37.89 44.73
C ASP A 10 -23.23 -36.93 44.45
N THR A 11 -23.29 -36.34 43.26
CA THR A 11 -23.08 -34.90 43.14
C THR A 11 -23.97 -34.38 42.03
N ALA A 12 -25.06 -33.74 42.45
CA ALA A 12 -25.84 -32.84 41.62
C ALA A 12 -24.95 -31.64 41.24
N MET A 13 -24.47 -31.61 40.00
CA MET A 13 -23.92 -30.38 39.41
C MET A 13 -25.11 -29.49 39.08
N ALA A 14 -25.29 -28.46 39.91
CA ALA A 14 -26.20 -27.36 39.67
C ALA A 14 -25.95 -26.77 38.27
N VAL A 15 -27.01 -26.70 37.47
CA VAL A 15 -27.05 -25.83 36.29
C VAL A 15 -27.07 -24.42 36.84
N GLU A 16 -25.95 -23.71 36.71
CA GLU A 16 -25.93 -22.27 36.94
C GLU A 16 -26.79 -21.62 35.83
N GLU A 17 -27.96 -21.13 36.22
CA GLU A 17 -28.74 -20.18 35.44
C GLU A 17 -27.92 -18.88 35.33
N GLU A 18 -27.33 -18.64 34.17
CA GLU A 18 -26.81 -17.31 33.83
C GLU A 18 -28.01 -16.41 33.50
N ASP A 19 -28.48 -15.66 34.51
CA ASP A 19 -29.40 -14.54 34.34
C ASP A 19 -28.80 -13.53 33.35
N GLU A 20 -29.42 -13.41 32.18
CA GLU A 20 -29.10 -12.38 31.18
C GLU A 20 -29.53 -11.00 31.72
N GLU A 21 -28.60 -10.26 32.33
CA GLU A 21 -28.85 -8.87 32.72
C GLU A 21 -29.14 -7.98 31.48
N PRO A 22 -30.21 -7.17 31.50
CA PRO A 22 -30.55 -6.30 30.38
C PRO A 22 -29.53 -5.16 30.22
N LYS A 23 -28.87 -5.10 29.06
CA LYS A 23 -27.92 -4.04 28.70
C LYS A 23 -28.55 -2.64 28.89
N PRO A 24 -27.89 -1.69 29.59
CA PRO A 24 -28.39 -0.33 29.72
C PRO A 24 -28.37 0.38 28.37
N SER A 25 -29.54 0.87 27.95
CA SER A 25 -29.72 1.71 26.76
C SER A 25 -29.10 3.09 26.99
N VAL A 26 -27.88 3.29 26.50
CA VAL A 26 -27.22 4.60 26.50
C VAL A 26 -27.89 5.48 25.45
N GLN A 27 -28.72 6.42 25.90
CA GLN A 27 -29.24 7.48 25.05
C GLN A 27 -28.08 8.36 24.58
N ARG A 28 -27.79 8.36 23.28
CA ARG A 28 -26.82 9.28 22.66
C ARG A 28 -27.29 10.71 22.88
N PRO A 29 -26.52 11.60 23.54
CA PRO A 29 -26.86 13.01 23.53
C PRO A 29 -26.72 13.55 22.11
N GLU A 30 -27.74 14.26 21.64
CA GLU A 30 -27.79 14.89 20.32
C GLU A 30 -26.65 15.91 20.16
N THR A 31 -25.60 15.53 19.41
CA THR A 31 -24.56 16.47 19.05
C THR A 31 -25.08 17.40 17.95
N LYS A 32 -25.34 18.66 18.32
CA LYS A 32 -25.64 19.76 17.40
C LYS A 32 -24.62 19.75 16.27
N ARG A 33 -25.09 19.60 15.02
CA ARG A 33 -24.23 19.56 13.81
C ARG A 33 -23.35 20.81 13.77
N ILE A 34 -22.06 20.66 14.06
CA ILE A 34 -21.07 21.71 13.81
C ILE A 34 -20.73 21.65 12.33
N VAL A 35 -21.20 22.65 11.58
CA VAL A 35 -20.72 22.91 10.22
C VAL A 35 -19.27 23.37 10.33
N LYS A 36 -18.33 22.52 9.93
CA LYS A 36 -16.93 22.92 9.71
C LYS A 36 -16.90 23.88 8.52
N GLY A 37 -17.12 25.16 8.80
CA GLY A 37 -16.73 26.24 7.91
C GLY A 37 -15.22 26.18 7.71
N ARG A 38 -14.77 26.37 6.46
CA ARG A 38 -13.35 26.60 6.16
C ARG A 38 -12.90 27.79 7.00
N GLY A 39 -11.92 27.57 7.86
CA GLY A 39 -11.39 28.57 8.78
C GLY A 39 -10.89 29.79 8.02
N SER A 40 -11.70 30.85 8.02
CA SER A 40 -11.31 32.19 7.62
C SER A 40 -11.65 33.10 8.79
N GLY A 41 -10.83 33.04 9.84
CA GLY A 41 -10.98 33.87 11.02
C GLY A 41 -9.78 33.74 11.94
N ALA A 42 -8.89 34.74 11.91
CA ALA A 42 -7.72 34.86 12.80
C ALA A 42 -8.09 35.16 14.28
N ALA A 43 -9.37 35.09 14.65
CA ALA A 43 -9.89 35.60 15.92
C ALA A 43 -9.96 34.53 17.04
N ALA A 44 -9.53 33.28 16.80
CA ALA A 44 -9.62 32.19 17.78
C ALA A 44 -8.27 31.67 18.29
N MET A 45 -7.15 32.34 17.99
CA MET A 45 -5.83 31.94 18.48
C MET A 45 -5.38 32.88 19.60
N ASP A 46 -5.47 32.41 20.84
CA ASP A 46 -4.79 33.04 21.97
C ASP A 46 -3.27 32.90 21.76
N VAL A 47 -2.67 33.95 21.21
CA VAL A 47 -1.22 34.05 20.87
C VAL A 47 -0.32 33.83 22.08
N ARG A 48 -0.85 33.91 23.31
CA ARG A 48 -0.07 33.62 24.53
C ARG A 48 0.10 32.13 24.80
N ARG A 49 -0.78 31.27 24.26
CA ARG A 49 -0.72 29.82 24.44
C ARG A 49 0.14 29.12 23.39
N TYR A 50 0.31 29.73 22.21
CA TYR A 50 1.18 29.23 21.14
C TYR A 50 2.05 30.37 20.58
N PRO A 51 3.28 30.57 21.11
CA PRO A 51 4.18 31.64 20.67
C PRO A 51 4.82 31.37 19.30
N ALA A 52 4.61 30.20 18.70
CA ALA A 52 5.06 29.92 17.33
C ALA A 52 4.12 30.64 16.34
N GLN A 53 4.68 31.48 15.46
CA GLN A 53 3.95 32.15 14.39
C GLN A 53 3.17 31.13 13.56
N SER A 54 1.86 31.04 13.77
CA SER A 54 0.98 30.23 12.93
C SER A 54 1.02 30.79 11.51
N GLY A 55 1.65 30.07 10.58
CA GLY A 55 1.74 30.45 9.17
C GLY A 55 3.12 30.27 8.53
N VAL A 56 4.17 30.09 9.33
CA VAL A 56 5.49 29.71 8.83
C VAL A 56 5.68 28.22 9.14
N PHE A 57 5.17 27.37 8.26
CA PHE A 57 5.68 26.00 8.22
C PHE A 57 7.04 26.07 7.55
N GLU A 58 8.07 25.49 8.16
CA GLU A 58 9.26 25.13 7.40
C GLU A 58 8.74 24.19 6.31
N THR A 59 8.68 24.68 5.06
CA THR A 59 8.69 23.78 3.92
C THR A 59 9.93 22.93 4.17
N PHE A 60 9.74 21.64 4.50
CA PHE A 60 10.81 20.68 4.33
C PHE A 60 11.29 20.93 2.91
N GLN A 61 12.43 21.62 2.79
CA GLN A 61 13.11 21.74 1.53
C GLN A 61 13.36 20.30 1.18
N ALA A 62 12.55 19.77 0.27
CA ALA A 62 12.72 18.42 -0.23
C ALA A 62 14.22 18.32 -0.50
N PRO A 63 14.93 17.35 0.11
CA PRO A 63 16.35 17.23 -0.12
C PRO A 63 16.54 17.34 -1.63
N PRO A 64 17.50 18.15 -2.12
CA PRO A 64 17.74 18.30 -3.55
C PRO A 64 17.66 16.89 -4.13
N PRO A 65 16.81 16.64 -5.15
CA PRO A 65 16.41 15.29 -5.54
C PRO A 65 17.66 14.46 -5.49
N VAL A 66 17.69 13.57 -4.50
CA VAL A 66 18.95 13.00 -4.02
C VAL A 66 19.72 12.61 -5.25
N ALA A 67 20.90 13.20 -5.42
CA ALA A 67 21.80 12.80 -6.49
C ALA A 67 22.35 11.41 -6.14
N LEU A 68 21.47 10.44 -5.90
CA LEU A 68 21.65 9.06 -6.29
C LEU A 68 21.65 9.06 -7.82
N ALA A 69 22.71 9.67 -8.37
CA ALA A 69 23.23 9.40 -9.69
C ALA A 69 23.81 7.99 -9.67
N THR A 70 22.96 6.99 -9.41
CA THR A 70 23.21 5.66 -9.90
C THR A 70 22.86 5.68 -11.37
N ARG A 71 23.86 6.12 -12.16
CA ARG A 71 24.10 5.88 -13.58
C ARG A 71 22.86 5.97 -14.47
N ASP A 72 22.67 7.04 -15.24
CA ASP A 72 22.06 7.08 -16.59
C ASP A 72 20.95 6.09 -16.99
N HIS A 73 20.11 5.61 -16.06
CA HIS A 73 18.94 4.80 -16.36
C HIS A 73 17.82 5.78 -16.68
N ALA A 74 17.64 6.05 -17.98
CA ALA A 74 16.93 7.21 -18.50
C ALA A 74 15.54 7.41 -17.88
N ASN A 75 14.80 6.33 -17.62
CA ASN A 75 13.41 6.42 -17.14
C ASN A 75 13.17 5.75 -15.77
N ALA A 76 13.88 4.68 -15.42
CA ALA A 76 13.62 3.94 -14.17
C ALA A 76 14.14 4.66 -12.92
N LEU A 77 13.35 4.68 -11.84
CA LEU A 77 13.77 5.13 -10.52
C LEU A 77 14.14 3.93 -9.63
N ARG A 78 15.22 4.11 -8.86
CA ARG A 78 15.59 3.18 -7.79
C ARG A 78 14.73 3.44 -6.55
N SER A 79 14.17 2.40 -5.98
CA SER A 79 13.43 2.41 -4.72
C SER A 79 14.34 2.10 -3.53
N VAL A 80 13.78 2.14 -2.31
CA VAL A 80 14.53 1.85 -1.07
C VAL A 80 15.07 0.42 -1.08
N GLU A 81 14.24 -0.53 -1.50
CA GLU A 81 14.55 -1.97 -1.54
C GLU A 81 15.31 -2.43 -2.80
N GLY A 82 15.59 -1.52 -3.74
CA GLY A 82 16.30 -1.84 -4.99
C GLY A 82 15.59 -1.34 -6.25
N TRP A 83 15.79 -2.05 -7.35
CA TRP A 83 15.11 -1.81 -8.63
C TRP A 83 13.84 -2.64 -8.68
N LEU A 84 12.69 -1.96 -8.73
CA LEU A 84 11.39 -2.62 -8.71
C LEU A 84 10.85 -2.79 -10.13
N VAL A 85 10.46 -4.03 -10.41
CA VAL A 85 9.81 -4.47 -11.64
C VAL A 85 8.38 -4.83 -11.31
N PHE A 86 7.45 -4.38 -12.15
CA PHE A 86 6.04 -4.65 -12.05
C PHE A 86 5.65 -5.74 -13.05
N VAL A 87 5.06 -6.81 -12.54
CA VAL A 87 4.66 -7.98 -13.32
C VAL A 87 3.15 -8.04 -13.32
N THR A 88 2.53 -8.08 -14.50
CA THR A 88 1.08 -8.26 -14.67
C THR A 88 0.78 -9.51 -15.49
N GLY A 89 -0.46 -9.99 -15.42
CA GLY A 89 -0.86 -11.22 -16.11
C GLY A 89 -0.52 -12.49 -15.34
N VAL A 90 -0.20 -12.38 -14.05
CA VAL A 90 0.08 -13.55 -13.19
C VAL A 90 -1.19 -14.40 -13.06
N HIS A 91 -1.08 -15.71 -13.28
CA HIS A 91 -2.20 -16.66 -13.22
C HIS A 91 -2.82 -16.72 -11.82
N GLU A 92 -4.15 -16.91 -11.71
CA GLU A 92 -4.89 -16.82 -10.44
C GLU A 92 -4.48 -17.86 -9.38
N GLU A 93 -3.97 -19.01 -9.83
CA GLU A 93 -3.43 -20.09 -9.00
C GLU A 93 -1.90 -20.03 -8.82
N ALA A 94 -1.21 -19.05 -9.42
CA ALA A 94 0.24 -18.94 -9.27
C ALA A 94 0.63 -18.62 -7.82
N GLN A 95 1.73 -19.19 -7.37
CA GLN A 95 2.31 -18.93 -6.07
C GLN A 95 3.51 -17.98 -6.16
N GLU A 96 3.95 -17.47 -5.01
CA GLU A 96 5.14 -16.62 -4.93
C GLU A 96 6.38 -17.38 -5.40
N ASP A 97 6.47 -18.68 -5.08
CA ASP A 97 7.56 -19.56 -5.49
C ASP A 97 7.63 -19.70 -7.02
N ASP A 98 6.50 -19.80 -7.73
CA ASP A 98 6.49 -19.88 -9.20
C ASP A 98 7.05 -18.61 -9.85
N VAL A 99 6.70 -17.45 -9.29
CA VAL A 99 7.25 -16.17 -9.74
C VAL A 99 8.73 -16.11 -9.39
N LEU A 100 9.13 -16.50 -8.18
CA LEU A 100 10.53 -16.50 -7.77
C LEU A 100 11.38 -17.38 -8.68
N ASP A 101 10.93 -18.59 -9.01
CA ASP A 101 11.67 -19.53 -9.86
C ASP A 101 11.90 -18.99 -11.28
N VAL A 102 10.86 -18.40 -11.89
CA VAL A 102 10.97 -17.82 -13.24
C VAL A 102 11.91 -16.61 -13.26
N PHE A 103 11.87 -15.76 -12.24
CA PHE A 103 12.75 -14.59 -12.17
C PHE A 103 14.18 -14.92 -11.69
N ALA A 104 14.35 -15.99 -10.90
CA ALA A 104 15.64 -16.43 -10.37
C ALA A 104 16.57 -16.99 -11.46
N GLU A 105 16.05 -17.50 -12.59
CA GLU A 105 16.86 -17.95 -13.72
C GLU A 105 17.64 -16.80 -14.38
N HIS A 106 17.11 -15.57 -14.31
CA HIS A 106 17.69 -14.43 -15.00
C HIS A 106 18.46 -13.49 -14.08
N ALA A 107 18.07 -13.39 -12.81
CA ALA A 107 18.54 -12.35 -11.92
C ALA A 107 18.42 -12.75 -10.44
N GLN A 108 19.30 -12.19 -9.61
CA GLN A 108 19.18 -12.35 -8.16
C GLN A 108 18.05 -11.48 -7.63
N VAL A 109 16.93 -12.13 -7.29
CA VAL A 109 15.77 -11.48 -6.66
C VAL A 109 16.09 -11.19 -5.19
N THR A 110 15.78 -9.98 -4.75
CA THR A 110 15.92 -9.53 -3.36
C THR A 110 14.63 -9.71 -2.58
N ALA A 111 13.48 -9.39 -3.19
CA ALA A 111 12.16 -9.54 -2.59
C ALA A 111 11.09 -9.73 -3.67
N VAL A 112 10.05 -10.49 -3.34
CA VAL A 112 8.85 -10.66 -4.16
C VAL A 112 7.65 -10.26 -3.33
N HIS A 113 6.69 -9.57 -3.95
CA HIS A 113 5.42 -9.22 -3.33
C HIS A 113 4.27 -9.62 -4.25
N LEU A 114 3.61 -10.74 -3.92
CA LEU A 114 2.45 -11.25 -4.63
C LEU A 114 1.20 -11.00 -3.78
N ASN A 115 0.33 -10.10 -4.24
CA ASN A 115 -0.86 -9.73 -3.48
C ASN A 115 -2.04 -10.64 -3.81
N LEU A 116 -2.74 -11.10 -2.77
CA LEU A 116 -3.97 -11.90 -2.89
C LEU A 116 -5.22 -11.01 -2.85
N ASP A 117 -6.26 -11.39 -3.60
CA ASP A 117 -7.60 -10.85 -3.45
C ASP A 117 -8.22 -11.40 -2.15
N ARG A 118 -8.53 -10.49 -1.22
CA ARG A 118 -9.10 -10.82 0.09
C ARG A 118 -10.45 -11.52 0.03
N ARG A 119 -11.20 -11.38 -1.07
CA ARG A 119 -12.53 -11.98 -1.20
C ARG A 119 -12.46 -13.40 -1.77
N SER A 120 -11.64 -13.61 -2.80
CA SER A 120 -11.54 -14.90 -3.48
C SER A 120 -10.46 -15.81 -2.89
N GLY A 121 -9.42 -15.24 -2.27
CA GLY A 121 -8.25 -15.96 -1.79
C GLY A 121 -7.20 -16.23 -2.88
N PHE A 122 -7.50 -15.92 -4.15
CA PHE A 122 -6.59 -16.08 -5.29
C PHE A 122 -5.69 -14.87 -5.47
N VAL A 123 -4.65 -14.98 -6.30
CA VAL A 123 -3.79 -13.84 -6.58
C VAL A 123 -4.56 -12.74 -7.32
N LYS A 124 -4.15 -11.50 -7.10
CA LYS A 124 -4.76 -10.33 -7.75
C LYS A 124 -4.32 -10.16 -9.21
N GLY A 125 -3.42 -11.02 -9.70
CA GLY A 125 -2.93 -11.02 -11.08
C GLY A 125 -1.72 -10.12 -11.35
N TYR A 126 -1.06 -9.63 -10.30
CA TYR A 126 0.18 -8.87 -10.43
C TYR A 126 1.14 -9.15 -9.26
N ALA A 127 2.42 -8.96 -9.52
CA ALA A 127 3.50 -9.06 -8.54
C ALA A 127 4.47 -7.89 -8.67
N LEU A 128 5.17 -7.58 -7.58
CA LEU A 128 6.32 -6.67 -7.57
C LEU A 128 7.56 -7.46 -7.24
N VAL A 129 8.60 -7.33 -8.06
CA VAL A 129 9.88 -8.03 -7.88
C VAL A 129 10.98 -7.00 -7.72
N ALA A 130 11.77 -7.13 -6.65
CA ALA A 130 12.89 -6.26 -6.33
C ALA A 130 14.21 -6.91 -6.71
N PHE A 131 15.07 -6.14 -7.39
CA PHE A 131 16.42 -6.53 -7.78
C PHE A 131 17.48 -5.63 -7.17
N GLU A 132 18.65 -6.19 -6.88
CA GLU A 132 19.79 -5.42 -6.37
C GLU A 132 20.40 -4.52 -7.45
N HIS A 133 20.49 -5.04 -8.69
CA HIS A 133 21.17 -4.37 -9.80
C HIS A 133 20.22 -4.00 -10.93
N PHE A 134 20.48 -2.85 -11.56
CA PHE A 134 19.69 -2.38 -12.70
C PHE A 134 19.79 -3.30 -13.92
N VAL A 135 21.00 -3.80 -14.19
CA VAL A 135 21.28 -4.63 -15.36
C VAL A 135 20.44 -5.90 -15.33
N ASP A 136 20.32 -6.48 -14.14
CA ASP A 136 19.57 -7.70 -13.88
C ASP A 136 18.06 -7.46 -14.07
N ALA A 137 17.53 -6.36 -13.52
CA ALA A 137 16.13 -5.96 -13.71
C ALA A 137 15.79 -5.70 -15.19
N LYS A 138 16.68 -5.01 -15.92
CA LYS A 138 16.49 -4.74 -17.37
C LYS A 138 16.51 -6.02 -18.19
N ALA A 139 17.43 -6.93 -17.87
CA ALA A 139 17.52 -8.22 -18.55
C ALA A 139 16.32 -9.11 -18.27
N ALA A 140 15.75 -9.05 -17.05
CA ALA A 140 14.52 -9.74 -16.71
C ALA A 140 13.33 -9.20 -17.52
N ILE A 141 13.16 -7.88 -17.60
CA ILE A 141 12.13 -7.23 -18.43
C ILE A 141 12.21 -7.70 -19.89
N GLU A 142 13.39 -7.63 -20.51
CA GLU A 142 13.57 -7.96 -21.93
C GLU A 142 13.32 -9.44 -22.26
N ARG A 143 13.46 -10.35 -21.29
CA ARG A 143 13.30 -11.80 -21.50
C ARG A 143 11.94 -12.35 -21.07
N LEU A 144 11.36 -11.79 -20.01
CA LEU A 144 10.13 -12.29 -19.40
C LEU A 144 8.89 -11.55 -19.87
N ASP A 145 9.03 -10.38 -20.50
CA ASP A 145 7.90 -9.72 -21.14
C ASP A 145 7.38 -10.57 -22.32
N GLY A 146 6.13 -11.01 -22.21
CA GLY A 146 5.50 -11.95 -23.14
C GLY A 146 5.73 -13.43 -22.83
N HIS A 147 6.30 -13.78 -21.68
CA HIS A 147 6.51 -15.17 -21.27
C HIS A 147 5.19 -15.82 -20.80
N ASP A 148 4.93 -17.06 -21.24
CA ASP A 148 3.75 -17.82 -20.83
C ASP A 148 3.99 -18.57 -19.50
N MET A 149 3.18 -18.27 -18.49
CA MET A 149 3.19 -18.95 -17.19
C MET A 149 1.78 -19.47 -16.88
N LEU A 150 1.64 -20.78 -16.65
CA LEU A 150 0.35 -21.42 -16.30
C LEU A 150 -0.80 -21.10 -17.28
N GLY A 151 -0.48 -20.82 -18.56
CA GLY A 151 -1.46 -20.47 -19.58
C GLY A 151 -1.83 -18.98 -19.65
N SER A 152 -1.18 -18.13 -18.84
CA SER A 152 -1.29 -16.67 -18.91
C SER A 152 0.01 -16.04 -19.39
N VAL A 153 -0.10 -15.03 -20.26
CA VAL A 153 1.04 -14.23 -20.73
C VAL A 153 1.41 -13.22 -19.65
N LEU A 154 2.68 -13.20 -19.26
CA LEU A 154 3.23 -12.20 -18.34
C LEU A 154 3.60 -10.93 -19.10
N HIS A 155 3.35 -9.78 -18.47
CA HIS A 155 3.88 -8.48 -18.91
C HIS A 155 4.73 -7.88 -17.82
N VAL A 156 5.92 -7.42 -18.19
CA VAL A 156 6.96 -7.04 -17.24
C VAL A 156 7.47 -5.64 -17.55
N ASP A 157 7.23 -4.69 -16.66
CA ASP A 157 7.57 -3.27 -16.84
C ASP A 157 8.30 -2.70 -15.62
N TRP A 158 8.88 -1.50 -15.74
CA TRP A 158 9.42 -0.80 -14.58
C TRP A 158 8.31 -0.33 -13.64
N ALA A 159 8.45 -0.59 -12.34
CA ALA A 159 7.43 -0.17 -11.37
C ALA A 159 7.40 1.35 -11.14
N PHE A 160 8.58 1.99 -11.21
CA PHE A 160 8.72 3.43 -11.01
C PHE A 160 9.48 4.04 -12.18
N GLU A 161 8.76 4.80 -13.00
CA GLU A 161 9.34 5.58 -14.08
C GLU A 161 9.17 7.08 -13.83
N ARG A 162 10.17 7.86 -14.26
CA ARG A 162 10.06 9.32 -14.28
C ARG A 162 9.10 9.66 -15.40
N GLN A 163 7.85 9.94 -15.05
CA GLN A 163 6.96 10.62 -15.98
C GLN A 163 7.57 12.01 -16.22
N GLU A 164 8.06 12.26 -17.44
CA GLU A 164 8.29 13.63 -17.87
C GLU A 164 6.94 14.32 -17.78
N GLU A 165 6.81 15.27 -16.86
CA GLU A 165 5.66 16.16 -16.79
C GLU A 165 5.60 16.92 -18.11
N GLU A 166 4.91 16.36 -19.11
CA GLU A 166 4.75 16.96 -20.42
C GLU A 166 3.77 18.14 -20.29
N GLN A 167 4.30 19.25 -19.78
CA GLN A 167 3.88 20.61 -20.00
C GLN A 167 2.37 20.83 -20.06
N GLU A 168 1.71 20.83 -18.90
CA GLU A 168 0.46 21.57 -18.69
C GLU A 168 0.71 23.11 -18.69
N GLY A 169 1.61 23.60 -19.55
CA GLY A 169 1.91 25.01 -19.77
C GLY A 169 1.12 25.64 -20.93
N ARG A 170 0.39 24.86 -21.73
CA ARG A 170 -0.28 25.38 -22.95
C ARG A 170 -1.69 25.95 -22.76
N ARG A 171 -2.28 25.91 -21.56
CA ARG A 171 -3.69 26.34 -21.36
C ARG A 171 -3.90 27.76 -20.82
N ARG A 172 -2.87 28.57 -20.57
CA ARG A 172 -3.06 29.94 -20.01
C ARG A 172 -2.34 31.09 -20.71
N ARG A 173 -2.18 31.03 -22.02
CA ARG A 173 -1.83 32.22 -22.83
C ARG A 173 -2.73 32.35 -24.06
N ARG A 174 -3.99 32.74 -23.86
CA ARG A 174 -4.73 33.47 -24.89
C ARG A 174 -4.40 34.96 -24.75
N PRO A 175 -3.73 35.60 -25.72
CA PRO A 175 -3.53 37.04 -25.70
C PRO A 175 -4.83 37.76 -26.10
N ARG A 176 -5.20 38.75 -25.29
CA ARG A 176 -5.92 39.99 -25.60
C ARG A 176 -6.99 39.97 -26.72
N GLY A 177 -8.26 40.00 -26.31
CA GLY A 177 -9.31 40.68 -27.06
C GLY A 177 -9.42 42.15 -26.63
N ARG A 178 -8.81 43.06 -27.39
CA ARG A 178 -9.10 44.50 -27.36
C ARG A 178 -10.28 44.71 -28.30
N MET A 179 -11.43 45.18 -27.82
CA MET A 179 -12.51 45.69 -28.67
C MET A 179 -12.78 47.15 -28.33
N LYS A 180 -13.09 47.89 -29.40
CA LYS A 180 -13.13 49.36 -29.53
C LYS A 180 -14.29 49.98 -28.75
#